data_AF-A0A932ZTA2-F1
#
_entry.id   AF-A0A932ZTA2-F1
#
_cell.length_a   1.000
_cell.length_b   1.000
_cell.length_c   1.000
_cell.angle_alpha   90.00
_cell.angle_beta   90.00
_cell.angle_gamma   90.00
#
_symmetry.space_group_name_H-M   'P 1'
#
loop_
_entity.id
_entity.type
_entity.pdbx_description
1 polymer ?
#
loop_
_entity_poly.entity_id
_entity_poly.type
_entity_poly.pdbx_seq_one_letter_code
_entity_poly.pdbx_strand_id
1 'polypeptide(L)' 'LARPGLLSSMVLLFILSVRELGSSIFLYTTESIVLSVQIYNQWESGELGATAVLSLVQTLFLIGVVVLARKYVMRAETA' A
#
# COMPACT_ATOMS: atom_id res chain seq x y z
N LEU A 1 -21.99 4.70 14.32
CA LEU A 1 -21.14 5.88 13.99
C LEU A 1 -19.65 5.61 14.18
N ALA A 2 -19.16 5.26 15.38
CA ALA A 2 -17.71 5.08 15.59
C ALA A 2 -17.07 3.88 14.84
N ARG A 3 -17.79 2.75 14.71
CA ARG A 3 -17.28 1.52 14.08
C ARG A 3 -16.86 1.66 12.60
N PRO A 4 -17.68 2.20 11.69
CA PRO A 4 -17.28 2.39 10.28
C PRO A 4 -16.15 3.42 10.13
N GLY A 5 -16.14 4.46 10.98
CA GLY A 5 -15.06 5.46 11.01
C GLY A 5 -13.71 4.84 11.41
N LEU A 6 -13.71 3.98 12.43
CA LEU A 6 -12.51 3.25 12.88
C LEU A 6 -11.96 2.33 11.78
N LEU A 7 -12.83 1.55 11.12
CA LEU A 7 -12.40 0.69 10.02
C LEU A 7 -11.81 1.49 8.86
N SER A 8 -12.41 2.63 8.53
CA SER A 8 -11.92 3.52 7.47
C SER A 8 -10.54 4.10 7.81
N SER A 9 -10.32 4.53 9.04
CA SER A 9 -9.00 5.03 9.47
C SER A 9 -7.94 3.93 9.51
N MET A 10 -8.28 2.72 9.94
CA MET A 10 -7.34 1.59 9.91
C MET A 10 -6.91 1.23 8.48
N VAL A 11 -7.83 1.24 7.53
CA VAL A 11 -7.52 1.01 6.11
C VAL A 11 -6.63 2.13 5.55
N LEU A 12 -6.91 3.39 5.91
CA LEU A 12 -6.05 4.51 5.52
C LEU A 12 -4.63 4.39 6.09
N LEU A 13 -4.48 4.04 7.36
CA LEU A 13 -3.18 3.82 7.98
C LEU A 13 -2.43 2.65 7.34
N PHE A 14 -3.12 1.57 7.00
CA PHE A 14 -2.54 0.46 6.25
C PHE A 14 -2.00 0.90 4.89
N ILE A 15 -2.79 1.66 4.12
CA ILE A 15 -2.36 2.19 2.81
C ILE A 15 -1.12 3.08 2.97
N LEU A 16 -1.13 3.97 3.97
CA LEU A 16 0.00 4.86 4.24
C LEU A 16 1.26 4.08 4.61
N SER A 17 1.13 3.05 5.43
CA SER A 17 2.24 2.18 5.84
C SER A 17 2.85 1.42 4.66
N VAL A 18 2.04 0.87 3.75
CA VAL A 18 2.54 0.16 2.56
C VAL A 18 3.23 1.12 1.56
N ARG A 19 2.84 2.39 1.57
CA ARG A 19 3.43 3.45 0.71
C ARG A 19 4.60 4.18 1.37
N GLU A 20 4.96 3.80 2.59
CA GLU A 20 6.06 4.40 3.32
C GLU A 20 7.39 4.04 2.64
N LEU A 21 8.24 5.04 2.38
CA LEU A 21 9.58 4.85 1.84
C LEU A 21 10.68 5.34 2.79
N GLY A 22 10.45 6.46 3.48
CA GLY A 22 11.48 7.19 4.21
C GLY A 22 12.09 6.41 5.36
N SER A 23 11.30 5.77 6.21
CA SER A 23 11.83 4.89 7.27
C SER A 23 12.34 3.58 6.68
N SER A 24 11.65 3.06 5.67
CA SER A 24 11.93 1.74 5.09
C SER A 24 13.28 1.69 4.39
N ILE A 25 13.69 2.77 3.72
CA ILE A 25 14.98 2.84 3.01
C ILE A 25 16.19 2.81 3.97
N PHE A 26 16.02 3.26 5.21
CA PHE A 26 17.09 3.21 6.22
C PHE A 26 17.14 1.88 6.98
N LEU A 27 16.04 1.12 7.00
CA LEU A 27 15.89 -0.06 7.85
C LEU A 27 15.89 -1.38 7.08
N TYR A 28 15.74 -1.37 5.75
CA TYR A 28 15.68 -2.61 4.98
C TYR A 28 17.03 -3.30 4.88
N THR A 29 17.01 -4.63 4.82
CA THR A 29 18.14 -5.48 4.46
C THR A 29 17.81 -6.25 3.18
N THR A 30 18.75 -7.02 2.66
CA THR A 30 18.54 -7.89 1.48
C THR A 30 17.40 -8.91 1.67
N GLU A 31 17.11 -9.29 2.92
CA GLU A 31 16.05 -10.26 3.25
C GLU A 31 14.69 -9.59 3.53
N SER A 32 14.65 -8.27 3.74
CA SER A 32 13.46 -7.54 4.19
C SER A 32 13.05 -6.40 3.26
N ILE A 33 13.29 -6.56 1.96
CA ILE A 33 12.99 -5.52 0.97
C ILE A 33 11.47 -5.33 0.86
N VAL A 34 11.01 -4.12 1.15
CA VAL A 34 9.61 -3.72 0.97
C VAL A 34 9.34 -3.21 -0.44
N LEU A 35 8.10 -3.30 -0.90
CA LEU A 35 7.72 -2.96 -2.27
C LEU A 35 8.04 -1.50 -2.64
N SER A 36 7.87 -0.57 -1.71
CA SER A 36 8.20 0.86 -1.90
C SER A 36 9.70 1.06 -2.16
N VAL A 37 10.57 0.41 -1.40
CA VAL A 37 12.02 0.44 -1.56
C VAL A 37 12.42 -0.24 -2.88
N GLN A 38 11.79 -1.37 -3.25
CA GLN A 38 12.10 -2.02 -4.51
C GLN A 38 11.79 -1.13 -5.72
N ILE A 39 10.67 -0.39 -5.70
CA ILE A 39 10.33 0.58 -6.75
C ILE A 39 11.40 1.68 -6.82
N TYR A 40 11.82 2.19 -5.66
CA TYR A 40 12.88 3.20 -5.59
C TYR A 40 14.21 2.68 -6.15
N ASN A 41 14.62 1.48 -5.79
CA ASN A 41 15.87 0.86 -6.26
C ASN A 41 15.88 0.70 -7.79
N GLN A 42 14.76 0.30 -8.40
CA GLN A 42 14.64 0.19 -9.87
C GLN A 42 14.66 1.57 -10.54
N TRP A 43 14.10 2.59 -9.90
CA TRP A 43 14.15 3.95 -10.41
C TRP A 43 15.58 4.50 -10.35
N GLU A 44 16.27 4.28 -9.23
CA GLU A 44 17.67 4.68 -9.04
C GLU A 44 18.61 3.95 -10.01
N SER A 45 18.34 2.68 -10.33
CA SER A 45 19.10 1.92 -11.33
C SER A 45 18.83 2.34 -12.78
N GLY A 46 17.90 3.28 -13.01
CA GLY A 46 17.51 3.74 -14.35
C GLY A 46 16.54 2.81 -15.10
N GLU A 47 16.06 1.74 -14.47
CA GLU A 47 15.13 0.76 -15.04
C GLU A 47 13.68 1.25 -14.96
N LEU A 48 13.36 2.26 -15.77
CA LEU A 48 12.05 2.92 -15.75
C LEU A 48 10.90 1.97 -16.12
N GLY A 49 11.14 0.97 -16.98
CA GLY A 49 10.14 -0.03 -17.35
C GLY A 49 9.71 -0.88 -16.15
N ALA A 50 10.69 -1.41 -15.39
CA ALA A 50 10.41 -2.16 -14.17
C ALA A 50 9.77 -1.28 -13.09
N THR A 51 10.25 -0.04 -12.94
CA THR A 51 9.68 0.95 -12.02
C THR A 51 8.19 1.19 -12.29
N ALA A 52 7.81 1.38 -13.55
CA ALA A 52 6.43 1.62 -13.95
C ALA A 52 5.53 0.41 -13.66
N VAL A 53 5.98 -0.79 -14.01
CA VAL A 53 5.22 -2.03 -13.75
C VAL A 53 5.02 -2.25 -12.25
N LEU A 54 6.08 -2.14 -11.45
CA LEU A 54 5.97 -2.33 -10.00
C LEU A 54 5.07 -1.27 -9.34
N SER A 55 5.12 -0.02 -9.80
CA SER A 55 4.24 1.06 -9.33
C SER A 55 2.77 0.80 -9.66
N LEU A 56 2.50 0.27 -10.86
CA LEU A 56 1.14 -0.14 -11.26
C LEU A 56 0.65 -1.33 -10.42
N VAL A 57 1.50 -2.32 -10.19
CA VAL A 57 1.18 -3.49 -9.33
C VAL A 57 0.85 -3.04 -7.91
N GLN A 58 1.68 -2.17 -7.30
CA GLN A 58 1.40 -1.61 -5.97
C GLN A 58 0.08 -0.85 -5.96
N THR A 59 -0.18 -0.03 -6.98
CA THR A 59 -1.42 0.75 -7.09
C THR A 59 -2.64 -0.15 -7.19
N LEU A 60 -2.62 -1.17 -8.07
CA LEU A 60 -3.70 -2.13 -8.22
C LEU A 60 -3.94 -2.93 -6.94
N PHE A 61 -2.88 -3.33 -6.24
CA PHE A 61 -2.98 -3.98 -4.94
C PHE A 61 -3.73 -3.11 -3.92
N LEU A 62 -3.34 -1.83 -3.79
CA LEU A 62 -4.00 -0.90 -2.86
C LEU A 62 -5.45 -0.60 -3.26
N ILE A 63 -5.74 -0.47 -4.56
CA ILE A 63 -7.12 -0.36 -5.05
C ILE A 63 -7.93 -1.59 -4.63
N GLY A 64 -7.38 -2.80 -4.80
CA GLY A 64 -8.01 -4.04 -4.35
C GLY A 64 -8.35 -4.02 -2.87
N VAL A 65 -7.42 -3.58 -2.02
CA VAL A 65 -7.65 -3.41 -0.57
C VAL A 65 -8.77 -2.41 -0.29
N VAL A 66 -8.79 -1.27 -0.97
CA VAL A 66 -9.85 -0.25 -0.79
C VAL A 66 -11.22 -0.78 -1.23
N VAL A 67 -11.31 -1.46 -2.37
CA VAL A 67 -12.56 -2.04 -2.87
C VAL A 67 -13.10 -3.08 -1.88
N LEU A 68 -12.21 -3.94 -1.38
CA LEU A 68 -12.55 -4.96 -0.40
C LEU A 68 -13.03 -4.33 0.92
N ALA A 69 -12.28 -3.36 1.44
CA ALA A 69 -12.64 -2.61 2.64
C ALA A 69 -14.00 -1.93 2.51
N ARG A 70 -14.26 -1.24 1.38
CA ARG A 70 -15.56 -0.62 1.09
C ARG A 70 -16.68 -1.65 1.11
N LYS A 71 -16.48 -2.81 0.50
CA LYS A 71 -17.50 -3.89 0.50
C LYS A 71 -17.82 -4.36 1.92
N TYR A 72 -16.81 -4.51 2.79
CA TYR A 72 -17.02 -4.91 4.18
C TYR A 72 -17.71 -3.83 5.03
N VAL A 73 -17.34 -2.56 4.85
CA VAL A 73 -17.97 -1.43 5.56
C VAL A 73 -19.44 -1.30 5.16
N MET A 74 -19.76 -1.33 3.87
CA MET A 74 -21.14 -1.24 3.38
C MET A 74 -22.03 -2.40 3.87
N ARG A 75 -21.46 -3.60 3.98
CA ARG A 75 -22.17 -4.78 4.52
C ARG A 75 -22.41 -4.67 6.03
N ALA A 76 -21.53 -4.00 6.76
CA ALA A 76 -21.68 -3.76 8.19
C ALA A 76 -22.73 -2.67 8.52
N GLU A 77 -23.07 -1.82 7.56
CA GLU A 77 -24.13 -0.81 7.71
C GLU A 77 -25.53 -1.32 7.36
N THR A 78 -25.63 -2.44 6.63
CA THR A 78 -26.89 -3.07 6.19
C THR A 78 -27.36 -4.21 7.10
N ALA A 79 -26.59 -4.58 8.13
CA ALA A 79 -26.90 -5.60 9.12
C ALA A 79 -27.17 -4.96 10.50
#